data_AF-A0A1G3L3J8-F1
#
_entry.id   AF-A0A1G3L3J8-F1
#
_cell.length_a   1.000
_cell.length_b   1.000
_cell.length_c   1.000
_cell.angle_alpha   90.00
_cell.angle_beta   90.00
_cell.angle_gamma   90.00
#
_symmetry.space_group_name_H-M   'P 1'
#
loop_
_entity.id
_entity.type
_entity.pdbx_description
1 polymer ?
#
loop_
_entity_poly.entity_id
_entity_poly.type
_entity_poly.pdbx_seq_one_letter_code
_entity_poly.pdbx_strand_id
1 'polypeptide(L)'
;MKKIGFYGYPPEDVIQSYQEKGYELIDLDVDFGAPELSLIPANTCTIIKNIINHAFFYRDEIELILATVGEDKCDNGRFAAYLLKKWGFQVVETSNMNRKQKKIQICTSDLPLKTKIDTIMKSIVEKISLPEIKQIEKPEFGFWGVPPNDFSILELFPDTTAVYGWVRCVEAGVPSDLDLENFVDEGVKTVYFAQSFCSKGILAKELAERTDGLFIDLEKTATMSIKAKIEAFLKLR
;
A
#
# COMPACT_ATOMS: atom_id res chain seq x y z
N MET A 1 -10.48 18.30 -16.87
CA MET A 1 -11.17 16.99 -16.89
C MET A 1 -11.49 16.67 -15.44
N LYS A 2 -12.68 16.20 -15.10
CA LYS A 2 -12.99 15.87 -13.71
C LYS A 2 -12.38 14.51 -13.37
N LYS A 3 -11.80 14.40 -12.18
CA LYS A 3 -11.11 13.22 -11.66
C LYS A 3 -12.04 12.43 -10.73
N ILE A 4 -11.74 11.16 -10.58
CA ILE A 4 -12.33 10.29 -9.57
C ILE A 4 -11.24 9.98 -8.56
N GLY A 5 -11.43 10.44 -7.33
CA GLY A 5 -10.56 10.07 -6.22
C GLY A 5 -10.83 8.61 -5.85
N PHE A 6 -9.82 7.87 -5.45
CA PHE A 6 -10.02 6.54 -4.85
C PHE A 6 -9.02 6.28 -3.73
N TYR A 7 -9.31 5.30 -2.89
CA TYR A 7 -8.32 4.77 -1.94
C TYR A 7 -8.57 3.31 -1.60
N GLY A 8 -7.51 2.65 -1.11
CA GLY A 8 -7.44 1.19 -0.99
C GLY A 8 -7.53 0.51 -2.35
N TYR A 9 -8.16 -0.65 -2.42
CA TYR A 9 -8.22 -1.44 -3.66
C TYR A 9 -9.67 -1.72 -4.11
N PRO A 10 -10.37 -0.73 -4.71
CA PRO A 10 -11.72 -0.93 -5.21
C PRO A 10 -11.81 -2.10 -6.21
N PRO A 11 -12.99 -2.73 -6.36
CA PRO A 11 -13.19 -3.79 -7.36
C PRO A 11 -12.80 -3.34 -8.78
N GLU A 12 -12.18 -4.25 -9.53
CA GLU A 12 -11.65 -3.99 -10.87
C GLU A 12 -12.75 -3.53 -11.86
N ASP A 13 -13.94 -4.12 -11.78
CA ASP A 13 -15.10 -3.74 -12.59
C ASP A 13 -15.60 -2.32 -12.29
N VAL A 14 -15.56 -1.91 -11.02
CA VAL A 14 -15.88 -0.53 -10.62
C VAL A 14 -14.88 0.43 -11.22
N ILE A 15 -13.58 0.18 -11.07
CA ILE A 15 -12.51 1.01 -11.64
C ILE A 15 -12.67 1.14 -13.16
N GLN A 16 -12.81 0.02 -13.86
CA GLN A 16 -12.97 -0.02 -15.31
C GLN A 16 -14.20 0.77 -15.77
N SER A 17 -15.33 0.67 -15.06
CA SER A 17 -16.56 1.39 -15.42
C SER A 17 -16.42 2.92 -15.43
N TYR A 18 -15.49 3.48 -14.65
CA TYR A 18 -15.19 4.91 -14.65
C TYR A 18 -14.15 5.28 -15.70
N GLN A 19 -13.14 4.43 -15.93
CA GLN A 19 -12.17 4.63 -17.00
C GLN A 19 -12.82 4.61 -18.39
N GLU A 20 -13.75 3.70 -18.62
CA GLU A 20 -14.52 3.60 -19.87
C GLU A 20 -15.38 4.84 -20.14
N LYS A 21 -15.79 5.55 -19.08
CA LYS A 21 -16.48 6.85 -19.16
C LYS A 21 -15.53 8.03 -19.38
N GLY A 22 -14.22 7.77 -19.47
CA GLY A 22 -13.19 8.78 -19.72
C GLY A 22 -12.73 9.54 -18.47
N TYR A 23 -13.00 9.03 -17.26
CA TYR A 23 -12.50 9.66 -16.04
C TYR A 23 -11.04 9.31 -15.78
N GLU A 24 -10.28 10.30 -15.32
CA GLU A 24 -8.95 10.10 -14.74
C GLU A 24 -9.10 9.71 -13.26
N LEU A 25 -8.34 8.70 -12.82
CA LEU A 25 -8.35 8.21 -11.44
C LEU A 25 -7.13 8.74 -10.69
N ILE A 26 -7.34 9.19 -9.45
CA ILE A 26 -6.27 9.65 -8.55
C ILE A 26 -6.32 8.89 -7.22
N ASP A 27 -5.19 8.29 -6.86
CA ASP A 27 -5.05 7.55 -5.60
C ASP A 27 -4.81 8.53 -4.44
N LEU A 28 -5.80 8.71 -3.58
CA LEU A 28 -5.74 9.63 -2.46
C LEU A 28 -4.84 9.13 -1.32
N ASP A 29 -4.46 7.84 -1.30
CA ASP A 29 -3.52 7.26 -0.32
C ASP A 29 -2.06 7.73 -0.56
N VAL A 30 -1.72 8.11 -1.81
CA VAL A 30 -0.37 8.51 -2.24
C VAL A 30 -0.06 9.96 -1.86
N ASP A 31 1.12 10.23 -1.31
CA ASP A 31 1.59 11.58 -0.97
C ASP A 31 1.94 12.40 -2.21
N PHE A 32 1.04 13.29 -2.61
CA PHE A 32 1.27 14.29 -3.66
C PHE A 32 1.72 15.65 -3.12
N GLY A 33 2.07 15.74 -1.83
CA GLY A 33 2.53 16.97 -1.21
C GLY A 33 1.41 17.96 -0.87
N ALA A 34 0.17 17.50 -0.71
CA ALA A 34 -0.89 18.37 -0.20
C ALA A 34 -0.58 18.88 1.22
N PRO A 35 -1.02 20.10 1.57
CA PRO A 35 -0.84 20.64 2.90
C PRO A 35 -1.57 19.79 3.94
N GLU A 36 -0.97 19.64 5.11
CA GLU A 36 -1.60 18.93 6.22
C GLU A 36 -2.74 19.75 6.80
N LEU A 37 -3.92 19.14 6.87
CA LEU A 37 -5.11 19.75 7.46
C LEU A 37 -5.33 19.22 8.88
N SER A 38 -5.61 20.10 9.82
CA SER A 38 -5.94 19.73 11.21
C SER A 38 -7.40 19.29 11.37
N LEU A 39 -7.92 18.50 10.42
CA LEU A 39 -9.32 18.02 10.41
C LEU A 39 -9.52 16.71 11.20
N ILE A 40 -8.44 15.97 11.44
CA ILE A 40 -8.42 14.70 12.17
C ILE A 40 -7.27 14.67 13.19
N PRO A 41 -7.29 13.77 14.19
CA PRO A 41 -6.24 13.70 15.19
C PRO A 41 -4.84 13.49 14.61
N ALA A 42 -3.84 14.17 15.18
CA ALA A 42 -2.45 14.10 14.74
C ALA A 42 -1.84 12.68 14.80
N ASN A 43 -2.36 11.81 15.66
CA ASN A 43 -1.94 10.41 15.81
C ASN A 43 -2.72 9.44 14.90
N THR A 44 -3.23 9.93 13.77
CA THR A 44 -3.84 9.10 12.73
C THR A 44 -2.75 8.63 11.74
N CYS A 45 -2.85 7.43 11.18
CA CYS A 45 -1.83 6.96 10.23
C CYS A 45 -1.75 7.82 8.95
N THR A 46 -0.56 7.89 8.37
CA THR A 46 -0.23 8.78 7.24
C THR A 46 -1.11 8.54 6.02
N ILE A 47 -1.42 7.28 5.67
CA ILE A 47 -2.36 6.95 4.59
C ILE A 47 -3.70 7.68 4.76
N ILE A 48 -4.28 7.69 5.96
CA ILE A 48 -5.59 8.31 6.21
C ILE A 48 -5.48 9.83 6.23
N LYS A 49 -4.38 10.38 6.74
CA LYS A 49 -4.06 11.81 6.60
C LYS A 49 -3.99 12.21 5.12
N ASN A 50 -3.28 11.45 4.30
CA ASN A 50 -3.17 11.66 2.86
C ASN A 50 -4.55 11.65 2.20
N ILE A 51 -5.39 10.64 2.47
CA ILE A 51 -6.75 10.55 1.92
C ILE A 51 -7.52 11.85 2.13
N ILE A 52 -7.55 12.34 3.38
CA ILE A 52 -8.33 13.52 3.75
C ILE A 52 -7.68 14.77 3.16
N ASN A 53 -6.37 14.95 3.31
CA ASN A 53 -5.67 16.13 2.79
C ASN A 53 -5.82 16.24 1.26
N HIS A 54 -5.65 15.14 0.52
CA HIS A 54 -5.80 15.12 -0.94
C HIS A 54 -7.25 15.31 -1.39
N ALA A 55 -8.23 14.72 -0.70
CA ALA A 55 -9.63 14.96 -1.03
C ALA A 55 -9.98 16.46 -0.99
N PHE A 56 -9.50 17.19 0.03
CA PHE A 56 -9.70 18.63 0.13
C PHE A 56 -8.84 19.43 -0.84
N PHE A 57 -7.58 19.04 -1.05
CA PHE A 57 -6.68 19.72 -1.97
C PHE A 57 -7.20 19.68 -3.42
N TYR A 58 -7.72 18.52 -3.86
CA TYR A 58 -8.27 18.32 -5.19
C TYR A 58 -9.80 18.49 -5.24
N ARG A 59 -10.41 19.17 -4.27
CA ARG A 59 -11.88 19.24 -4.12
C ARG A 59 -12.60 19.69 -5.38
N ASP A 60 -12.05 20.69 -6.08
CA ASP A 60 -12.67 21.25 -7.30
C ASP A 60 -12.41 20.39 -8.55
N GLU A 61 -11.47 19.44 -8.46
CA GLU A 61 -11.13 18.50 -9.53
C GLU A 61 -11.84 17.15 -9.38
N ILE A 62 -12.16 16.74 -8.15
CA ILE A 62 -12.77 15.44 -7.85
C ILE A 62 -14.30 15.51 -7.98
N GLU A 63 -14.86 14.66 -8.83
CA GLU A 63 -16.32 14.51 -8.97
C GLU A 63 -16.92 13.62 -7.88
N LEU A 64 -16.24 12.52 -7.56
CA LEU A 64 -16.59 11.62 -6.46
C LEU A 64 -15.36 10.85 -6.00
N ILE A 65 -15.50 10.22 -4.83
CA ILE A 65 -14.47 9.38 -4.21
C ILE A 65 -14.98 7.93 -4.16
N LEU A 66 -14.21 7.00 -4.72
CA LEU A 66 -14.38 5.55 -4.55
C LEU A 66 -13.65 5.12 -3.27
N ALA A 67 -14.41 4.85 -2.22
CA ALA A 67 -13.91 4.51 -0.91
C ALA A 67 -14.01 3.00 -0.67
N THR A 68 -12.90 2.31 -0.43
CA THR A 68 -12.95 0.94 0.09
C THR A 68 -13.29 0.93 1.58
N VAL A 69 -14.29 0.14 1.98
CA VAL A 69 -14.82 0.13 3.35
C VAL A 69 -15.09 -1.29 3.91
N GLY A 70 -14.76 -2.35 3.17
CA GLY A 70 -14.96 -3.72 3.64
C GLY A 70 -13.76 -4.28 4.39
N GLU A 71 -13.65 -5.62 4.46
CA GLU A 71 -12.54 -6.34 5.09
C GLU A 71 -11.17 -5.96 4.49
N ASP A 72 -11.17 -5.47 3.26
CA ASP A 72 -10.03 -4.97 2.52
C ASP A 72 -9.51 -3.60 3.01
N LYS A 73 -10.20 -2.94 3.96
CA LYS A 73 -9.78 -1.67 4.57
C LYS A 73 -10.00 -1.66 6.09
N CYS A 74 -9.14 -0.94 6.80
CA CYS A 74 -9.28 -0.75 8.25
C CYS A 74 -10.43 0.22 8.61
N ASP A 75 -10.82 0.21 9.89
CA ASP A 75 -11.85 1.13 10.40
C ASP A 75 -11.50 2.61 10.21
N ASN A 76 -10.22 2.99 10.24
CA ASN A 76 -9.84 4.38 9.93
C ASN A 76 -10.24 4.77 8.50
N GLY A 77 -10.13 3.86 7.53
CA GLY A 77 -10.61 4.09 6.15
C GLY A 77 -12.12 4.22 6.09
N ARG A 78 -12.85 3.36 6.82
CA ARG A 78 -14.32 3.43 6.95
C ARG A 78 -14.77 4.76 7.56
N PHE A 79 -14.09 5.23 8.60
CA PHE A 79 -14.36 6.52 9.21
C PHE A 79 -14.02 7.68 8.27
N ALA A 80 -12.94 7.59 7.48
CA ALA A 80 -12.63 8.59 6.47
C ALA A 80 -13.76 8.70 5.42
N ALA A 81 -14.30 7.58 4.92
CA ALA A 81 -15.47 7.57 4.02
C ALA A 81 -16.65 8.33 4.62
N TYR A 82 -17.01 7.99 5.87
CA TYR A 82 -18.11 8.59 6.60
C TYR A 82 -17.92 10.11 6.77
N LEU A 83 -16.73 10.55 7.18
CA LEU A 83 -16.41 11.96 7.39
C LEU A 83 -16.41 12.75 6.08
N LEU A 84 -15.84 12.19 5.00
CA LEU A 84 -15.84 12.83 3.68
C LEU A 84 -17.28 13.07 3.18
N LYS A 85 -18.19 12.10 3.34
CA LYS A 85 -19.62 12.30 3.05
C LYS A 85 -20.20 13.45 3.87
N LYS A 86 -19.93 13.46 5.18
CA LYS A 86 -20.40 14.53 6.09
C LYS A 86 -19.84 15.90 5.72
N TRP A 87 -18.64 15.96 5.15
CA TRP A 87 -18.01 17.20 4.67
C TRP A 87 -18.42 17.60 3.24
N GLY A 88 -19.37 16.88 2.65
CA GLY A 88 -20.01 17.23 1.38
C GLY A 88 -19.33 16.66 0.14
N PHE A 89 -18.44 15.68 0.28
CA PHE A 89 -17.94 14.91 -0.86
C PHE A 89 -18.97 13.87 -1.29
N GLN A 90 -19.10 13.67 -2.60
CA GLN A 90 -19.77 12.49 -3.12
C GLN A 90 -18.85 11.29 -2.93
N VAL A 91 -19.27 10.30 -2.13
CA VAL A 91 -18.48 9.10 -1.84
C VAL A 91 -19.29 7.87 -2.19
N VAL A 92 -18.74 7.02 -3.04
CA VAL A 92 -19.24 5.68 -3.35
C VAL A 92 -18.42 4.70 -2.54
N GLU A 93 -19.09 4.01 -1.62
CA GLU A 93 -18.45 2.96 -0.82
C GLU A 93 -18.40 1.66 -1.62
N THR A 94 -17.26 0.99 -1.56
CA THR A 94 -16.95 -0.25 -2.27
C THR A 94 -16.28 -1.23 -1.31
N SER A 95 -16.28 -2.51 -1.67
CA SER A 95 -15.47 -3.52 -0.98
C SER A 95 -15.01 -4.56 -1.99
N ASN A 96 -13.72 -4.87 -1.94
CA ASN A 96 -13.14 -5.90 -2.78
C ASN A 96 -13.09 -7.24 -2.05
N MET A 97 -14.11 -8.05 -2.34
CA MET A 97 -14.28 -9.41 -1.80
C MET A 97 -13.74 -10.49 -2.75
N ASN A 98 -12.90 -10.13 -3.73
CA ASN A 98 -12.31 -11.13 -4.60
C ASN A 98 -11.48 -12.13 -3.76
N ARG A 99 -11.64 -13.41 -4.08
CA ARG A 99 -10.89 -14.54 -3.48
C ARG A 99 -10.13 -15.35 -4.52
N LYS A 100 -10.31 -15.03 -5.80
CA LYS A 100 -9.60 -15.71 -6.89
C LYS A 100 -8.25 -15.04 -7.08
N GLN A 101 -7.20 -15.69 -6.56
CA GLN A 101 -5.83 -15.22 -6.69
C GLN A 101 -5.38 -15.21 -8.15
N LYS A 102 -4.83 -14.07 -8.58
CA LYS A 102 -4.07 -13.91 -9.81
C LYS A 102 -2.65 -14.46 -9.60
N LYS A 103 -1.94 -14.71 -10.69
CA LYS A 103 -0.55 -15.17 -10.64
C LYS A 103 0.33 -14.05 -10.08
N ILE A 104 1.13 -14.37 -9.07
CA ILE A 104 2.18 -13.49 -8.54
C ILE A 104 3.43 -13.64 -9.42
N GLN A 105 3.99 -12.52 -9.90
CA GLN A 105 5.15 -12.45 -10.80
C GLN A 105 6.15 -11.35 -10.41
N ILE A 106 5.67 -10.20 -9.95
CA ILE A 106 6.44 -9.01 -9.57
C ILE A 106 7.02 -9.18 -8.16
N CYS A 107 6.21 -9.60 -7.17
CA CYS A 107 6.69 -9.81 -5.80
C CYS A 107 7.83 -10.83 -5.70
N THR A 108 7.95 -11.74 -6.66
CA THR A 108 8.96 -12.81 -6.73
C THR A 108 10.00 -12.60 -7.84
N SER A 109 9.98 -11.45 -8.51
CA SER A 109 10.94 -11.08 -9.56
C SER A 109 12.27 -10.56 -9.02
N ASP A 110 13.30 -10.43 -9.85
CA ASP A 110 14.54 -9.72 -9.53
C ASP A 110 14.51 -8.21 -9.83
N LEU A 111 13.33 -7.61 -9.99
CA LEU A 111 13.22 -6.16 -10.14
C LEU A 111 13.65 -5.44 -8.84
N PRO A 112 14.19 -4.21 -8.92
CA PRO A 112 14.43 -3.40 -7.74
C PRO A 112 13.17 -3.25 -6.89
N LEU A 113 13.29 -3.31 -5.56
CA LEU A 113 12.14 -3.33 -4.64
C LEU A 113 11.21 -2.13 -4.85
N LYS A 114 11.78 -0.93 -5.03
CA LYS A 114 11.03 0.28 -5.36
C LYS A 114 10.18 0.11 -6.63
N THR A 115 10.77 -0.45 -7.68
CA THR A 115 10.08 -0.73 -8.94
C THR A 115 8.96 -1.76 -8.76
N LYS A 116 9.18 -2.81 -7.97
CA LYS A 116 8.15 -3.81 -7.66
C LYS A 116 6.92 -3.15 -7.03
N ILE A 117 7.12 -2.41 -5.94
CA ILE A 117 6.01 -1.77 -5.20
C ILE A 117 5.30 -0.74 -6.08
N ASP A 118 6.03 0.14 -6.76
CA ASP A 118 5.45 1.15 -7.65
C ASP A 118 4.61 0.51 -8.78
N THR A 119 5.13 -0.55 -9.41
CA THR A 119 4.42 -1.26 -10.49
C THR A 119 3.14 -1.94 -9.98
N ILE A 120 3.20 -2.57 -8.80
CA ILE A 120 2.02 -3.22 -8.20
C ILE A 120 0.97 -2.18 -7.79
N MET A 121 1.37 -1.01 -7.27
CA MET A 121 0.40 0.02 -6.91
C MET A 121 -0.25 0.65 -8.15
N LYS A 122 0.53 0.91 -9.20
CA LYS A 122 0.00 1.40 -10.48
C LYS A 122 -0.98 0.40 -11.11
N SER A 123 -0.76 -0.89 -10.95
CA SER A 123 -1.64 -1.93 -11.53
C SER A 123 -3.07 -1.97 -10.96
N ILE A 124 -3.33 -1.23 -9.87
CA ILE A 124 -4.70 -1.05 -9.34
C ILE A 124 -5.59 -0.35 -10.38
N VAL A 125 -5.05 0.65 -11.10
CA VAL A 125 -5.79 1.43 -12.09
C VAL A 125 -5.22 1.33 -13.50
N GLU A 126 -3.97 0.91 -13.68
CA GLU A 126 -3.33 0.80 -14.98
C GLU A 126 -3.23 -0.66 -15.43
N LYS A 127 -3.48 -0.88 -16.72
CA LYS A 127 -3.16 -2.17 -17.34
C LYS A 127 -1.66 -2.24 -17.62
N ILE A 128 -0.91 -2.84 -16.70
CA ILE A 128 0.54 -3.00 -16.85
C ILE A 128 0.85 -4.19 -17.76
N SER A 129 1.59 -3.94 -18.85
CA SER A 129 2.22 -4.99 -19.63
C SER A 129 3.60 -5.28 -19.05
N LEU A 130 3.75 -6.45 -18.43
CA LEU A 130 5.05 -6.87 -17.90
C LEU A 130 5.91 -7.48 -19.03
N PRO A 131 7.17 -7.07 -19.18
CA PRO A 131 8.11 -7.79 -20.04
C PRO A 131 8.37 -9.20 -19.48
N GLU A 132 9.22 -9.98 -20.13
CA GLU A 132 9.72 -11.20 -19.51
C GLU A 132 10.57 -10.83 -18.30
N ILE A 133 10.06 -11.09 -17.09
CA ILE A 133 10.73 -10.75 -15.84
C ILE A 133 11.36 -12.01 -15.26
N LYS A 134 12.66 -11.93 -14.95
CA LYS A 134 13.39 -13.00 -14.29
C LYS A 134 12.89 -13.17 -12.85
N GLN A 135 12.65 -14.42 -12.47
CA GLN A 135 12.22 -14.77 -11.12
C GLN A 135 13.43 -14.95 -10.21
N ILE A 136 13.28 -14.58 -8.94
CA ILE A 136 14.24 -14.92 -7.90
C ILE A 136 14.15 -16.43 -7.64
N GLU A 137 15.25 -17.15 -7.83
CA GLU A 137 15.30 -18.59 -7.50
C GLU A 137 15.22 -18.83 -5.99
N LYS A 138 15.93 -18.00 -5.20
CA LYS A 138 15.90 -18.01 -3.74
C LYS A 138 16.05 -16.59 -3.19
N PRO A 139 15.03 -16.03 -2.52
CA PRO A 139 15.13 -14.69 -1.94
C PRO A 139 16.12 -14.68 -0.78
N GLU A 140 17.00 -13.69 -0.77
CA GLU A 140 17.92 -13.45 0.34
C GLU A 140 17.25 -12.62 1.45
N PHE A 141 16.33 -11.73 1.04
CA PHE A 141 15.62 -10.83 1.91
C PHE A 141 14.14 -10.75 1.57
N GLY A 142 13.36 -10.35 2.56
CA GLY A 142 11.94 -10.07 2.43
C GLY A 142 11.63 -8.61 2.79
N PHE A 143 10.65 -8.05 2.10
CA PHE A 143 9.96 -6.84 2.53
C PHE A 143 8.49 -7.16 2.70
N TRP A 144 7.97 -7.01 3.91
CA TRP A 144 6.56 -7.19 4.23
C TRP A 144 5.95 -5.83 4.58
N GLY A 145 4.77 -5.50 4.04
CA GLY A 145 4.02 -4.35 4.51
C GLY A 145 3.12 -3.69 3.48
N VAL A 146 2.79 -2.43 3.76
CA VAL A 146 2.15 -1.48 2.84
C VAL A 146 3.23 -0.60 2.18
N PRO A 147 2.92 0.09 1.05
CA PRO A 147 3.84 1.05 0.49
C PRO A 147 4.24 2.13 1.53
N PRO A 148 5.55 2.36 1.73
CA PRO A 148 5.98 3.44 2.61
C PRO A 148 5.67 4.80 2.00
N ASN A 149 5.39 5.81 2.84
CA ASN A 149 5.29 7.19 2.35
C ASN A 149 6.66 7.68 1.81
N ASP A 150 7.74 7.27 2.46
CA ASP A 150 9.12 7.54 2.03
C ASP A 150 9.67 6.36 1.20
N PHE A 151 9.55 6.44 -0.12
CA PHE A 151 10.03 5.41 -1.05
C PHE A 151 11.55 5.25 -1.03
N SER A 152 12.32 6.19 -0.47
CA SER A 152 13.79 6.08 -0.44
C SER A 152 14.27 4.93 0.45
N ILE A 153 13.45 4.43 1.38
CA ILE A 153 13.81 3.25 2.18
C ILE A 153 13.88 1.97 1.32
N LEU A 154 13.11 1.92 0.22
CA LEU A 154 13.05 0.77 -0.67
C LEU A 154 14.33 0.61 -1.48
N GLU A 155 15.09 1.69 -1.65
CA GLU A 155 16.37 1.72 -2.37
C GLU A 155 17.52 1.10 -1.56
N LEU A 156 17.29 0.81 -0.27
CA LEU A 156 18.28 0.16 0.61
C LEU A 156 18.36 -1.36 0.38
N PHE A 157 17.35 -1.94 -0.28
CA PHE A 157 17.19 -3.37 -0.44
C PHE A 157 17.84 -3.86 -1.74
N PRO A 158 18.44 -5.06 -1.74
CA PRO A 158 18.92 -5.67 -2.97
C PRO A 158 17.75 -6.11 -3.86
N ASP A 159 18.02 -6.22 -5.15
CA ASP A 159 17.05 -6.63 -6.18
C ASP A 159 16.44 -8.03 -5.94
N THR A 160 17.18 -8.90 -5.23
CA THR A 160 16.76 -10.24 -4.78
C THR A 160 15.76 -10.24 -3.62
N THR A 161 15.25 -9.08 -3.21
CA THR A 161 14.25 -8.96 -2.14
C THR A 161 12.87 -9.38 -2.62
N ALA A 162 12.28 -10.40 -1.99
CA ALA A 162 10.88 -10.77 -2.22
C ALA A 162 9.93 -9.84 -1.47
N VAL A 163 8.75 -9.60 -2.04
CA VAL A 163 7.70 -8.77 -1.41
C VAL A 163 6.62 -9.66 -0.82
N TYR A 164 6.23 -9.43 0.42
CA TYR A 164 5.19 -10.13 1.17
C TYR A 164 4.13 -9.14 1.71
N GLY A 165 3.12 -9.66 2.41
CA GLY A 165 2.11 -8.84 3.07
C GLY A 165 1.09 -8.24 2.11
N TRP A 166 0.52 -7.08 2.48
CA TRP A 166 -0.60 -6.49 1.75
C TRP A 166 -0.26 -6.16 0.28
N VAL A 167 0.96 -5.70 -0.02
CA VAL A 167 1.37 -5.44 -1.42
C VAL A 167 1.29 -6.71 -2.28
N ARG A 168 1.63 -7.89 -1.73
CA ARG A 168 1.46 -9.18 -2.42
C ARG A 168 -0.01 -9.52 -2.63
N CYS A 169 -0.87 -9.20 -1.67
CA CYS A 169 -2.31 -9.38 -1.79
C CYS A 169 -2.91 -8.51 -2.91
N VAL A 170 -2.39 -7.28 -3.08
CA VAL A 170 -2.76 -6.40 -4.19
C VAL A 170 -2.36 -7.03 -5.53
N GLU A 171 -1.12 -7.50 -5.67
CA GLU A 171 -0.70 -8.17 -6.92
C GLU A 171 -1.58 -9.40 -7.24
N ALA A 172 -1.90 -10.20 -6.23
CA ALA A 172 -2.77 -11.36 -6.37
C ALA A 172 -4.25 -10.99 -6.59
N GLY A 173 -4.63 -9.71 -6.53
CA GLY A 173 -6.00 -9.24 -6.70
C GLY A 173 -6.93 -9.61 -5.54
N VAL A 174 -6.40 -9.94 -4.36
CA VAL A 174 -7.16 -10.43 -3.19
C VAL A 174 -6.80 -9.64 -1.92
N PRO A 175 -7.08 -8.31 -1.86
CA PRO A 175 -6.58 -7.42 -0.81
C PRO A 175 -6.98 -7.76 0.64
N SER A 176 -7.98 -8.62 0.82
CA SER A 176 -8.50 -9.07 2.13
C SER A 176 -8.09 -10.52 2.46
N ASP A 177 -7.17 -11.13 1.70
CA ASP A 177 -6.67 -12.48 1.96
C ASP A 177 -5.66 -12.50 3.12
N LEU A 178 -6.15 -12.79 4.32
CA LEU A 178 -5.34 -12.83 5.53
C LEU A 178 -4.29 -13.93 5.51
N ASP A 179 -4.58 -15.09 4.90
CA ASP A 179 -3.64 -16.19 4.82
C ASP A 179 -2.44 -15.80 3.93
N LEU A 180 -2.70 -15.14 2.81
CA LEU A 180 -1.66 -14.60 1.94
C LEU A 180 -0.88 -13.45 2.60
N GLU A 181 -1.55 -12.58 3.37
CA GLU A 181 -0.89 -11.51 4.10
C GLU A 181 0.01 -12.04 5.24
N ASN A 182 -0.40 -13.14 5.89
CA ASN A 182 0.36 -13.84 6.95
C ASN A 182 1.47 -14.75 6.39
N PHE A 183 1.45 -15.05 5.09
CA PHE A 183 2.47 -15.86 4.44
C PHE A 183 3.80 -15.10 4.33
N VAL A 184 4.83 -15.67 4.93
CA VAL A 184 6.23 -15.27 4.82
C VAL A 184 7.10 -16.52 4.78
N ASP A 185 8.23 -16.46 4.08
CA ASP A 185 9.19 -17.55 4.11
C ASP A 185 10.07 -17.41 5.37
N GLU A 186 9.92 -18.34 6.32
CA GLU A 186 10.61 -18.30 7.61
C GLU A 186 12.15 -18.37 7.48
N GLY A 187 12.66 -18.87 6.35
CA GLY A 187 14.10 -18.91 6.07
C GLY A 187 14.68 -17.59 5.55
N VAL A 188 13.86 -16.56 5.34
CA VAL A 188 14.22 -15.31 4.68
C VAL A 188 14.24 -14.15 5.67
N LYS A 189 15.39 -13.47 5.80
CA LYS A 189 15.53 -12.27 6.64
C LYS A 189 14.60 -11.17 6.13
N THR A 190 13.55 -10.87 6.88
CA THR A 190 12.46 -10.00 6.42
C THR A 190 12.39 -8.72 7.24
N VAL A 191 12.25 -7.59 6.55
CA VAL A 191 11.88 -6.30 7.14
C VAL A 191 10.36 -6.16 7.09
N TYR A 192 9.76 -5.98 8.26
CA TYR A 192 8.33 -5.82 8.46
C TYR A 192 8.02 -4.33 8.66
N PHE A 193 7.51 -3.70 7.61
CA PHE A 193 7.20 -2.29 7.59
C PHE A 193 5.72 -2.03 7.88
N ALA A 194 5.46 -1.11 8.81
CA ALA A 194 4.15 -0.52 8.99
C ALA A 194 4.26 1.00 9.12
N GLN A 195 3.25 1.70 8.61
CA GLN A 195 3.11 3.12 8.92
C GLN A 195 2.68 3.31 10.37
N SER A 196 3.17 4.35 11.04
CA SER A 196 2.77 4.64 12.43
C SER A 196 1.27 4.78 12.56
N PHE A 197 0.73 4.20 13.64
CA PHE A 197 -0.70 4.12 13.94
C PHE A 197 -1.54 3.29 12.94
N CYS A 198 -0.91 2.55 12.02
CA CYS A 198 -1.62 1.60 11.16
C CYS A 198 -1.87 0.27 11.90
N SER A 199 -3.10 -0.26 11.84
CA SER A 199 -3.45 -1.56 12.45
C SER A 199 -2.61 -2.72 11.92
N LYS A 200 -2.03 -2.61 10.71
CA LYS A 200 -1.11 -3.63 10.18
C LYS A 200 0.16 -3.77 11.01
N GLY A 201 0.50 -2.79 11.85
CA GLY A 201 1.59 -2.90 12.83
C GLY A 201 1.42 -4.06 13.80
N ILE A 202 0.18 -4.50 14.08
CA ILE A 202 -0.09 -5.66 14.95
C ILE A 202 0.48 -6.93 14.30
N LEU A 203 0.08 -7.21 13.06
CA LEU A 203 0.53 -8.38 12.32
C LEU A 203 2.03 -8.28 11.98
N ALA A 204 2.49 -7.10 11.56
CA ALA A 204 3.91 -6.84 11.27
C ALA A 204 4.81 -7.19 12.46
N LYS A 205 4.38 -6.82 13.67
CA LYS A 205 5.14 -7.03 14.91
C LYS A 205 5.18 -8.51 15.30
N GLU A 206 4.05 -9.22 15.21
CA GLU A 206 4.00 -10.66 15.46
C GLU A 206 4.87 -11.43 14.46
N LEU A 207 4.74 -11.14 13.16
CA LEU A 207 5.53 -11.78 12.13
C LEU A 207 7.03 -11.55 12.31
N ALA A 208 7.42 -10.31 12.66
CA ALA A 208 8.82 -9.98 12.94
C ALA A 208 9.37 -10.79 14.12
N GLU A 209 8.59 -10.99 15.19
CA GLU A 209 9.02 -11.83 16.31
C GLU A 209 9.07 -13.31 15.94
N ARG A 210 8.11 -13.78 15.14
CA ARG A 210 8.02 -15.18 14.70
C ARG A 210 9.19 -15.60 13.80
N THR A 211 9.66 -14.70 12.93
CA THR A 211 10.70 -15.01 11.94
C THR A 211 12.05 -14.35 12.23
N ASP A 212 12.27 -13.85 13.45
CA ASP A 212 13.48 -13.08 13.82
C ASP A 212 13.79 -11.93 12.82
N GLY A 213 12.73 -11.25 12.38
CA GLY A 213 12.79 -10.16 11.41
C GLY A 213 12.90 -8.78 12.05
N LEU A 214 13.08 -7.78 11.19
CA LEU A 214 13.19 -6.38 11.61
C LEU A 214 11.85 -5.67 11.49
N PHE A 215 11.21 -5.36 12.61
CA PHE A 215 10.05 -4.46 12.62
C PHE A 215 10.49 -2.98 12.50
N ILE A 216 9.89 -2.29 11.53
CA ILE A 216 10.03 -0.85 11.28
C ILE A 216 8.65 -0.19 11.36
N ASP A 217 8.51 0.72 12.31
CA ASP A 217 7.40 1.64 12.43
C ASP A 217 7.86 3.04 12.00
N LEU A 218 7.18 3.62 11.02
CA LEU A 218 7.53 4.92 10.44
C LEU A 218 6.29 5.74 10.11
N GLU A 219 6.25 7.01 10.54
CA GLU A 219 5.14 7.89 10.20
C GLU A 219 5.21 8.36 8.73
N LYS A 220 6.12 9.30 8.42
CA LYS A 220 6.17 9.95 7.09
C LYS A 220 7.52 9.83 6.39
N THR A 221 8.60 10.21 7.06
CA THR A 221 9.95 10.25 6.47
C THR A 221 10.96 9.54 7.35
N ALA A 222 11.77 8.65 6.74
CA ALA A 222 12.74 7.87 7.49
C ALA A 222 13.93 8.74 7.91
N THR A 223 14.23 8.73 9.20
CA THR A 223 15.46 9.34 9.72
C THR A 223 16.68 8.54 9.28
N MET A 224 17.87 9.16 9.33
CA MET A 224 19.14 8.45 9.08
C MET A 224 19.33 7.24 10.01
N SER A 225 18.81 7.31 11.24
CA SER A 225 18.87 6.19 12.18
C SER A 225 18.02 5.00 11.72
N ILE A 226 16.81 5.25 11.20
CA ILE A 226 15.95 4.20 10.66
C ILE A 226 16.60 3.56 9.43
N LYS A 227 17.13 4.38 8.51
CA LYS A 227 17.85 3.87 7.32
C LYS A 227 19.05 3.02 7.71
N ALA A 228 19.89 3.50 8.63
CA ALA A 228 21.05 2.76 9.12
C ALA A 228 20.66 1.44 9.80
N LYS A 229 19.54 1.40 10.54
CA LYS A 229 19.01 0.18 11.16
C LYS A 229 18.62 -0.86 10.10
N ILE A 230 17.92 -0.44 9.04
CA ILE A 230 17.57 -1.30 7.91
C ILE A 230 18.84 -1.82 7.22
N GLU A 231 19.78 -0.92 6.87
CA GLU A 231 21.03 -1.32 6.23
C GLU A 231 21.86 -2.29 7.07
N ALA A 232 21.95 -2.06 8.38
CA ALA A 232 22.66 -2.95 9.29
C ALA A 232 22.02 -4.35 9.30
N PHE A 233 20.70 -4.44 9.35
CA PHE A 233 19.99 -5.72 9.28
C PHE A 233 20.20 -6.46 7.96
N LEU A 234 20.27 -5.72 6.84
CA LEU A 234 20.53 -6.30 5.52
C LEU A 234 21.99 -6.72 5.32
N LYS A 235 22.96 -6.04 5.97
CA LYS A 235 24.40 -6.29 5.78
C LYS A 235 25.02 -7.23 6.82
N LEU A 236 24.49 -7.26 8.04
CA LEU A 236 25.06 -8.05 9.14
C LEU A 236 24.50 -9.48 9.11
N ARG A 237 25.42 -10.44 9.08
CA ARG A 237 25.10 -11.87 9.08
C ARG A 237 24.86 -12.38 10.48
#